data_AF-A0A3B0PPJ6-F1
#
_entry.id   AF-A0A3B0PPJ6-F1
#
_cell.length_a   1.000
_cell.length_b   1.000
_cell.length_c   1.000
_cell.angle_alpha   90.00
_cell.angle_beta   90.00
_cell.angle_gamma   90.00
#
_symmetry.space_group_name_H-M   'P 1'
#
loop_
_entity.id
_entity.type
_entity.pdbx_description
1 polymer ?
#
loop_
_entity_poly.entity_id
_entity_poly.type
_entity_poly.pdbx_seq_one_letter_code
_entity_poly.pdbx_strand_id
1 'polypeptide(L)'
;MSKKVLEVSETEFISLHLDTLIVRKHGARVTLPLKTLDTILITNPYCNISVPLLNKIVENNINLIVCNTKFQPTMQILPISSYYSNKNYLWQIRW
;
A
#
# COMPACT_ATOMS: atom_id res chain seq x y z
N MET A 1 -13.23 -13.37 4.94
CA MET A 1 -12.36 -13.56 3.75
C MET A 1 -10.92 -13.26 4.16
N SER A 2 -9.98 -14.14 3.84
CA SER A 2 -8.55 -13.87 4.04
C SER A 2 -8.13 -12.74 3.10
N LYS A 3 -7.59 -11.65 3.65
CA LYS A 3 -6.90 -10.64 2.85
C LYS A 3 -5.57 -11.21 2.34
N LYS A 4 -5.03 -10.64 1.25
CA LYS A 4 -3.83 -11.14 0.56
C LYS A 4 -2.65 -10.19 0.76
N VAL A 5 -1.45 -10.76 0.79
CA VAL A 5 -0.21 -10.01 0.63
C VAL A 5 0.14 -10.00 -0.85
N LEU A 6 0.40 -8.82 -1.42
CA LEU A 6 0.83 -8.64 -2.79
C LEU A 6 2.29 -8.21 -2.82
N GLU A 7 3.14 -9.00 -3.49
CA GLU A 7 4.49 -8.58 -3.83
C GLU A 7 4.54 -7.95 -5.23
N VAL A 8 5.22 -6.82 -5.34
CA VAL A 8 5.45 -6.09 -6.58
C VAL A 8 6.95 -6.11 -6.90
N SER A 9 7.37 -7.13 -7.65
CA SER A 9 8.78 -7.42 -7.96
C SER A 9 9.22 -6.98 -9.36
N GLU A 10 8.31 -6.91 -10.33
CA GLU A 10 8.64 -6.61 -11.72
C GLU A 10 7.52 -5.76 -12.35
N THR A 11 7.67 -4.43 -12.30
CA THR A 11 6.76 -3.47 -12.94
C THR A 11 7.37 -2.06 -12.95
N GLU A 12 7.07 -1.30 -13.99
CA GLU A 12 7.47 0.10 -14.10
C GLU A 12 6.49 1.04 -13.38
N PHE A 13 5.21 0.68 -13.32
CA PHE A 13 4.15 1.59 -12.89
C PHE A 13 2.96 0.86 -12.28
N ILE A 14 2.57 1.29 -11.08
CA ILE A 14 1.33 0.89 -10.41
C ILE A 14 0.41 2.09 -10.21
N SER A 15 -0.88 1.88 -10.45
CA SER A 15 -1.87 2.96 -10.39
C SER A 15 -3.24 2.52 -9.92
N LEU A 16 -4.09 3.49 -9.64
CA LEU A 16 -5.46 3.31 -9.21
C LEU A 16 -6.43 3.44 -10.38
N HIS A 17 -7.44 2.57 -10.43
CA HIS A 17 -8.62 2.75 -11.26
C HIS A 17 -9.84 2.09 -10.60
N LEU A 18 -10.89 2.85 -10.30
CA LEU A 18 -12.13 2.33 -9.70
C LEU A 18 -11.87 1.38 -8.51
N ASP A 19 -11.15 1.86 -7.49
CA ASP A 19 -10.74 1.11 -6.28
C ASP A 19 -9.98 -0.21 -6.55
N THR A 20 -9.40 -0.30 -7.73
CA THR A 20 -8.60 -1.44 -8.18
C THR A 20 -7.18 -0.98 -8.43
N LEU A 21 -6.24 -1.72 -7.86
CA LEU A 21 -4.82 -1.61 -8.18
C LEU A 21 -4.58 -2.15 -9.59
N ILE A 22 -3.97 -1.35 -10.44
CA ILE A 22 -3.46 -1.76 -11.74
C ILE A 22 -1.95 -1.93 -11.63
N VAL A 23 -1.46 -3.11 -12.01
CA VAL A 23 -0.04 -3.39 -12.20
C VAL A 23 0.21 -3.59 -13.70
N ARG A 24 1.12 -2.82 -14.28
CA ARG A 24 1.52 -2.95 -15.69
C ARG A 24 2.86 -3.67 -15.79
N LYS A 25 2.90 -4.81 -16.46
CA LYS A 25 4.13 -5.61 -16.64
C LYS A 25 4.20 -6.12 -18.07
N HIS A 26 5.23 -5.74 -18.83
CA HIS A 26 5.49 -6.21 -20.20
C HIS A 26 4.26 -6.22 -21.12
N GLY A 27 3.48 -5.14 -21.13
CA GLY A 27 2.26 -5.03 -21.94
C GLY A 27 1.02 -5.75 -21.36
N ALA A 28 1.20 -6.59 -20.34
CA ALA A 28 0.09 -7.19 -19.59
C ALA A 28 -0.40 -6.24 -18.48
N ARG A 29 -1.71 -6.28 -18.25
CA ARG A 29 -2.39 -5.54 -17.19
C ARG A 29 -2.95 -6.53 -16.17
N VAL A 30 -2.45 -6.47 -14.94
CA VAL A 30 -3.00 -7.20 -13.80
C VAL A 30 -3.84 -6.23 -12.97
N THR A 31 -5.03 -6.65 -12.56
CA THR A 31 -5.97 -5.84 -11.78
C THR A 31 -6.37 -6.56 -10.50
N LEU A 32 -6.20 -5.90 -9.35
CA LEU A 32 -6.50 -6.43 -8.03
C LEU A 32 -7.37 -5.45 -7.24
N PRO A 33 -8.59 -5.81 -6.85
CA PRO A 33 -9.42 -4.93 -6.02
C PRO A 33 -8.74 -4.66 -4.67
N LEU A 34 -8.63 -3.39 -4.29
CA LEU A 34 -7.89 -2.97 -3.08
C LEU A 34 -8.44 -3.64 -1.82
N LYS A 35 -9.76 -3.84 -1.72
CA LYS A 35 -10.45 -4.51 -0.60
C LYS A 35 -9.94 -5.93 -0.31
N THR A 36 -9.32 -6.58 -1.30
CA THR A 36 -8.77 -7.94 -1.15
C THR A 36 -7.35 -7.95 -0.59
N LEU A 37 -6.69 -6.80 -0.52
CA LEU A 37 -5.30 -6.66 -0.10
C LEU A 37 -5.22 -6.30 1.39
N ASP A 38 -4.24 -6.90 2.05
CA ASP A 38 -3.82 -6.57 3.40
C ASP A 38 -2.55 -5.71 3.37
N THR A 39 -1.56 -6.20 2.63
CA THR A 39 -0.23 -5.63 2.55
C THR A 39 0.22 -5.61 1.09
N ILE A 40 0.85 -4.52 0.67
CA ILE A 40 1.57 -4.38 -0.58
C ILE A 40 3.06 -4.25 -0.23
N LEU A 41 3.87 -5.14 -0.79
CA LEU A 41 5.32 -5.15 -0.65
C LEU A 41 5.94 -4.78 -1.99
N ILE A 42 6.56 -3.60 -2.08
CA ILE A 42 7.31 -3.16 -3.26
C ILE A 42 8.75 -3.62 -3.11
N THR A 43 9.11 -4.70 -3.79
CA THR A 43 10.49 -5.22 -3.85
C THR A 43 11.30 -4.62 -4.99
N ASN A 44 10.64 -4.06 -6.01
CA ASN A 44 11.28 -3.29 -7.07
C ASN A 44 11.36 -1.78 -6.73
N PRO A 45 12.53 -1.24 -6.34
CA PRO A 45 12.66 0.18 -6.00
C PRO A 45 12.51 1.11 -7.21
N TYR A 46 12.53 0.58 -8.45
CA TYR A 46 12.32 1.36 -9.67
C TYR A 46 10.83 1.49 -10.06
N CYS A 47 9.92 0.95 -9.25
CA CYS A 47 8.48 1.04 -9.47
C CYS A 47 7.97 2.46 -9.18
N ASN A 48 7.20 3.02 -10.11
CA ASN A 48 6.50 4.28 -9.92
C ASN A 48 5.10 4.03 -9.33
N ILE A 49 4.73 4.79 -8.30
CA ILE A 49 3.42 4.76 -7.65
C ILE A 49 2.73 6.12 -7.77
N SER A 50 1.44 6.13 -8.12
CA SER A 50 0.68 7.38 -8.21
C SER A 50 0.18 7.86 -6.85
N VAL A 51 0.16 9.19 -6.64
CA VAL A 51 -0.37 9.82 -5.41
C VAL A 51 -1.83 9.40 -5.11
N PRO A 52 -2.75 9.31 -6.09
CA PRO A 52 -4.11 8.81 -5.83
C PRO A 52 -4.13 7.38 -5.27
N LEU A 53 -3.23 6.51 -5.73
CA LEU A 53 -3.12 5.14 -5.22
C LEU A 53 -2.63 5.13 -3.77
N LEU A 54 -1.64 5.95 -3.42
CA LEU A 54 -1.16 6.10 -2.04
C LEU A 54 -2.30 6.48 -1.09
N ASN A 55 -3.12 7.47 -1.47
CA ASN A 55 -4.27 7.89 -0.67
C ASN A 55 -5.28 6.74 -0.49
N LYS A 56 -5.62 6.00 -1.55
CA LYS A 56 -6.56 4.86 -1.42
C LYS A 56 -5.98 3.67 -0.64
N ILE A 57 -4.68 3.42 -0.71
CA ILE A 57 -4.02 2.41 0.13
C ILE A 57 -4.24 2.75 1.61
N VAL A 58 -3.99 4.01 1.99
CA VAL A 58 -4.19 4.49 3.36
C VAL A 58 -5.66 4.40 3.78
N GLU A 59 -6.60 4.86 2.96
CA GLU A 59 -8.04 4.81 3.27
C GLU A 59 -8.56 3.38 3.47
N ASN A 60 -8.01 2.40 2.74
CA ASN A 60 -8.39 0.99 2.87
C ASN A 60 -7.64 0.27 4.00
N ASN A 61 -6.81 0.98 4.79
CA ASN A 61 -5.93 0.43 5.81
C ASN A 61 -5.08 -0.73 5.26
N ILE A 62 -4.52 -0.52 4.06
CA ILE A 62 -3.58 -1.45 3.43
C ILE A 62 -2.17 -1.05 3.85
N ASN A 63 -1.42 -1.98 4.40
CA ASN A 63 -0.03 -1.77 4.75
C ASN A 63 0.82 -1.66 3.48
N LEU A 64 1.69 -0.65 3.37
CA LEU A 64 2.63 -0.51 2.27
C LEU A 64 4.05 -0.56 2.82
N ILE A 65 4.84 -1.52 2.33
CA ILE A 65 6.26 -1.66 2.64
C ILE A 65 7.05 -1.52 1.34
N VAL A 66 8.11 -0.70 1.36
CA VAL A 66 9.02 -0.53 0.22
C VAL A 66 10.43 -0.97 0.61
N CYS A 67 11.02 -1.80 -0.23
CA CYS A 67 12.37 -2.31 -0.06
C CYS A 67 13.39 -1.54 -0.89
N ASN A 68 14.65 -1.58 -0.44
CA ASN A 68 15.79 -1.12 -1.21
C ASN A 68 16.24 -2.17 -2.26
N THR A 69 17.32 -1.88 -3.00
CA THR A 69 17.91 -2.77 -4.00
C THR A 69 18.47 -4.09 -3.44
N LYS A 70 18.59 -4.22 -2.12
CA LYS A 70 19.00 -5.44 -1.41
C LYS A 70 17.80 -6.23 -0.86
N PHE A 71 16.58 -5.91 -1.29
CA PHE A 71 15.33 -6.52 -0.81
C PHE A 71 15.08 -6.31 0.70
N GLN A 72 15.71 -5.30 1.30
CA GLN A 72 15.49 -4.98 2.72
C GLN A 72 14.43 -3.90 2.85
N PRO A 73 13.43 -4.03 3.75
CA PRO A 73 12.42 -3.00 3.97
C PRO A 73 13.08 -1.73 4.50
N THR A 74 12.83 -0.61 3.83
CA THR A 74 13.41 0.71 4.19
C THR A 74 12.36 1.77 4.44
N MET A 75 11.14 1.58 3.95
CA MET A 75 10.05 2.53 4.14
C MET A 75 8.74 1.80 4.40
N GLN A 76 7.94 2.39 5.29
CA GLN A 76 6.54 2.06 5.50
C GLN A 76 5.74 3.37 5.55
N ILE A 77 4.49 3.34 5.09
CA ILE A 77 3.59 4.49 5.25
C ILE A 77 2.89 4.41 6.60
N LEU A 78 3.07 5.46 7.41
CA LEU A 78 2.31 5.68 8.62
C LEU A 78 1.26 6.78 8.37
N PRO A 79 -0.04 6.44 8.31
CA PRO A 79 -1.08 7.43 8.16
C PRO A 79 -1.17 8.35 9.38
N ILE A 80 -1.36 9.65 9.17
CA ILE A 80 -1.48 10.63 10.26
C ILE A 80 -2.80 10.46 11.03
N SER A 81 -3.89 10.07 10.36
CA SER A 81 -5.24 10.02 10.93
C SER A 81 -5.90 8.64 10.87
N SER A 82 -5.17 7.57 10.56
CA SER A 82 -5.76 6.22 10.53
C SER A 82 -6.22 5.81 11.92
N TYR A 83 -7.48 5.39 12.04
CA TYR A 83 -8.16 5.04 13.29
C TYR A 83 -8.15 6.16 14.36
N TYR A 84 -8.16 7.43 13.95
CA TYR A 84 -8.30 8.55 14.90
C TYR A 84 -9.61 8.42 15.69
N SER A 85 -9.47 8.22 16.99
CA SER A 85 -10.54 8.33 17.97
C SER A 85 -10.05 9.25 19.07
N ASN A 86 -10.70 10.39 19.22
CA ASN A 86 -10.37 11.37 20.26
C ASN A 86 -10.36 10.71 21.66
N LYS A 87 -11.28 9.76 21.91
CA LYS A 87 -11.33 8.96 23.14
C LYS A 87 -10.04 8.17 23.38
N ASN A 88 -9.52 7.47 22.36
CA ASN A 88 -8.32 6.65 22.49
C ASN A 88 -7.08 7.54 22.67
N TYR A 89 -7.01 8.65 21.93
CA TYR A 89 -5.93 9.61 22.06
C TYR A 89 -5.88 10.24 23.46
N LEU A 90 -7.02 10.70 23.99
CA LEU A 90 -7.12 11.24 25.34
C LEU A 90 -6.76 10.23 26.44
N TRP A 91 -7.01 8.94 26.19
CA TRP A 91 -6.57 7.86 27.07
C TRP A 91 -5.05 7.67 27.04
N GLN A 92 -4.45 7.69 25.84
CA GLN A 92 -3.00 7.50 25.64
C GLN A 92 -2.16 8.63 26.23
N ILE A 93 -2.61 9.90 26.17
CA ILE A 93 -1.87 11.02 26.77
C ILE A 93 -1.86 11.01 28.30
N ARG A 94 -2.71 10.18 28.93
CA ARG A 94 -2.82 10.04 30.39
C ARG A 94 -2.09 8.80 30.92
N TRP A 95 -1.38 8.07 30.04
CA TRP A 95 -0.56 6.93 30.45
C TRP A 95 0.65 7.36 31.27
#